data_AF-A0A519CLD1-F1
#
_entry.id   AF-A0A519CLD1-F1
#
_cell.length_a   1.000
_cell.length_b   1.000
_cell.length_c   1.000
_cell.angle_alpha   90.00
_cell.angle_beta   90.00
_cell.angle_gamma   90.00
#
_symmetry.space_group_name_H-M   'P 1'
#
loop_
_entity.id
_entity.type
_entity.pdbx_description
1 polymer ?
#
loop_
_entity_poly.entity_id
_entity_poly.type
_entity_poly.pdbx_seq_one_letter_code
_entity_poly.pdbx_strand_id
1 'polypeptide(L)'
;MICWGVNSNGDLSMEHPLFMDYGPIPGIAIFALLMAVSGGFFSYQVVKATRLVRLGKPDNRFDNWGARISEVITGWLGQKKV
;
A
#
# COMPACT_ATOMS: atom_id res chain seq x y z
N MET A 1 -18.97 -8.26 -10.44
CA MET A 1 -19.55 -9.14 -11.47
C MET A 1 -19.03 -10.54 -11.18
N ILE A 2 -19.91 -11.43 -10.73
CA ILE A 2 -19.55 -12.79 -10.35
C ILE A 2 -19.72 -13.63 -11.62
N CYS A 3 -18.61 -14.11 -12.19
CA CYS A 3 -18.64 -14.99 -13.37
C CYS A 3 -18.90 -16.42 -12.88
N TRP A 4 -19.98 -17.03 -13.34
CA TRP A 4 -20.27 -18.43 -13.09
C TRP A 4 -19.41 -19.29 -14.03
N GLY A 5 -18.57 -20.17 -13.47
CA GLY A 5 -17.81 -21.18 -14.20
C GLY A 5 -18.34 -22.57 -13.88
N VAL A 6 -18.49 -23.42 -14.91
CA VAL A 6 -18.92 -24.82 -14.74
C VAL A 6 -17.69 -25.69 -14.55
N ASN A 7 -17.58 -26.35 -13.40
CA ASN A 7 -16.45 -27.23 -13.10
C ASN A 7 -16.56 -28.59 -13.85
N SER A 8 -15.52 -29.40 -13.79
CA SER A 8 -15.45 -30.72 -14.47
C SER A 8 -16.50 -31.74 -14.00
N ASN A 9 -17.18 -31.49 -12.88
CA ASN A 9 -18.24 -32.34 -12.33
C ASN A 9 -19.66 -31.82 -12.67
N GLY A 10 -19.76 -30.68 -13.37
CA GLY A 10 -21.03 -30.08 -13.77
C GLY A 10 -21.67 -29.16 -12.73
N ASP A 11 -20.98 -28.85 -11.63
CA ASP A 11 -21.50 -27.94 -10.61
C ASP A 11 -21.21 -26.47 -10.96
N LEU A 12 -22.16 -25.60 -10.63
CA LEU A 12 -22.00 -24.15 -10.70
C LEU A 12 -21.14 -23.67 -9.52
N SER A 13 -19.83 -23.62 -9.73
CA SER A 13 -18.90 -23.07 -8.74
C SER A 13 -18.60 -21.60 -9.02
N MET A 14 -18.54 -20.79 -7.96
CA MET A 14 -18.00 -19.44 -8.05
C MET A 14 -16.50 -19.53 -8.32
N GLU A 15 -16.08 -19.34 -9.57
CA GLU A 15 -14.66 -19.31 -9.89
C GLU A 15 -14.05 -17.99 -9.41
N HIS A 16 -13.04 -18.10 -8.54
CA HIS A 16 -12.33 -16.93 -8.07
C HIS A 16 -11.54 -16.32 -9.24
N PRO A 17 -11.67 -15.01 -9.52
CA PRO A 17 -11.12 -14.38 -10.73
C PRO A 17 -9.60 -14.51 -10.87
N LEU A 18 -8.90 -14.78 -9.77
CA LEU A 18 -7.47 -15.06 -9.78
C LEU A 18 -7.11 -16.33 -10.58
N PHE A 19 -7.98 -17.35 -10.57
CA PHE A 19 -7.74 -18.63 -11.22
C PHE A 19 -8.38 -18.73 -12.61
N MET A 20 -9.00 -17.65 -13.09
CA MET A 20 -9.59 -17.58 -14.43
C MET A 20 -8.53 -17.23 -15.47
N ASP A 21 -8.63 -17.85 -16.66
CA ASP A 21 -7.83 -17.45 -17.82
C ASP A 21 -8.53 -16.31 -18.58
N TYR A 22 -7.78 -15.23 -18.79
CA TYR A 22 -8.19 -14.05 -19.56
C TYR A 22 -7.60 -14.15 -20.98
N GLY A 23 -8.27 -14.91 -21.84
CA GLY A 23 -7.74 -15.27 -23.15
C GLY A 23 -6.52 -16.17 -23.01
N PRO A 24 -5.35 -15.84 -23.58
CA PRO A 24 -4.13 -16.64 -23.42
C PRO A 24 -3.39 -16.35 -22.10
N ILE A 25 -3.90 -15.47 -21.23
CA ILE A 25 -3.19 -15.00 -20.05
C ILE A 25 -3.89 -15.49 -18.77
N PRO A 26 -3.22 -16.25 -17.89
CA PRO A 26 -3.81 -16.66 -16.62
C PRO A 26 -3.96 -15.48 -15.66
N GLY A 27 -5.05 -15.44 -14.89
CA GLY A 27 -5.34 -14.37 -13.93
C GLY A 27 -4.25 -14.14 -12.89
N ILE A 28 -3.60 -15.22 -12.43
CA ILE A 28 -2.42 -15.17 -11.56
C ILE A 28 -1.29 -14.33 -12.19
N ALA A 29 -1.06 -14.45 -13.50
CA ALA A 29 0.01 -13.70 -14.17
C ALA A 29 -0.31 -12.19 -14.20
N ILE A 30 -1.57 -11.82 -14.41
CA ILE A 30 -2.02 -10.42 -14.34
C ILE A 30 -1.82 -9.87 -12.93
N PHE A 31 -2.23 -10.62 -11.91
CA PHE A 31 -2.02 -10.23 -10.51
C PHE A 31 -0.53 -10.10 -10.17
N ALA A 32 0.29 -11.06 -10.58
CA ALA A 32 1.74 -11.05 -10.35
C ALA A 32 2.39 -9.82 -11.00
N LEU A 33 1.98 -9.45 -12.22
CA LEU A 33 2.45 -8.26 -12.90
C LEU A 33 2.10 -6.98 -12.12
N LEU A 34 0.84 -6.85 -11.70
CA LEU A 34 0.40 -5.69 -10.92
C LEU A 34 1.15 -5.57 -9.59
N MET A 35 1.31 -6.70 -8.88
CA MET A 35 2.08 -6.77 -7.64
C MET A 35 3.55 -6.41 -7.86
N ALA A 36 4.18 -6.92 -8.92
CA ALA A 36 5.58 -6.62 -9.23
C ALA A 36 5.79 -5.14 -9.58
N VAL A 37 4.92 -4.57 -10.42
CA VAL A 37 5.01 -3.15 -10.82
C VAL A 37 4.76 -2.27 -9.60
N SER A 38 3.61 -2.42 -8.94
CA SER A 38 3.23 -1.59 -7.79
C SER A 38 4.23 -1.75 -6.64
N GLY A 39 4.58 -3.00 -6.30
CA GLY A 39 5.56 -3.32 -5.27
C GLY A 39 6.93 -2.76 -5.57
N GLY A 40 7.42 -2.88 -6.82
CA GLY A 40 8.69 -2.31 -7.24
C GLY A 40 8.76 -0.80 -7.10
N PHE A 41 7.73 -0.09 -7.59
CA PHE A 41 7.63 1.36 -7.42
C PHE A 41 7.57 1.76 -5.94
N PHE A 42 6.71 1.10 -5.15
CA PHE A 42 6.58 1.36 -3.72
C PHE A 42 7.91 1.15 -2.99
N SER A 43 8.57 0.01 -3.20
CA SER A 43 9.85 -0.31 -2.59
C SER A 43 10.94 0.68 -2.97
N TYR A 44 11.01 1.09 -4.25
CA TYR A 44 11.96 2.11 -4.70
C TYR A 44 11.78 3.43 -3.94
N GLN A 45 10.54 3.90 -3.80
CA GLN A 45 10.22 5.15 -3.12
C GLN A 45 10.51 5.06 -1.62
N VAL A 46 10.16 3.95 -0.96
CA VAL A 46 10.49 3.71 0.45
C VAL A 46 12.00 3.74 0.66
N VAL A 47 12.77 3.03 -0.17
CA VAL A 47 14.24 3.03 -0.07
C VAL A 47 14.81 4.44 -0.24
N LYS A 48 14.31 5.21 -1.22
CA LYS A 48 14.77 6.59 -1.44
C LYS A 48 14.44 7.48 -0.24
N ALA A 49 13.22 7.42 0.29
CA ALA A 49 12.81 8.18 1.46
C ALA A 49 13.63 7.79 2.70
N THR A 50 13.85 6.50 2.94
CA THR A 50 14.67 6.02 4.05
C THR A 50 16.13 6.49 3.93
N ARG A 51 16.71 6.47 2.72
CA ARG A 51 18.07 6.99 2.48
C ARG A 51 18.16 8.48 2.81
N LEU A 52 17.17 9.26 2.40
CA LEU A 52 17.13 10.70 2.70
C LEU A 52 17.00 10.97 4.20
N VAL A 53 16.20 10.19 4.93
CA VAL A 53 16.11 10.29 6.40
C VAL A 53 17.46 10.01 7.07
N ARG A 54 18.20 9.01 6.59
CA ARG A 54 19.53 8.64 7.16
C ARG A 54 20.64 9.63 6.85
N LEU A 55 20.53 10.38 5.75
CA LEU A 55 21.45 11.49 5.45
C LEU A 55 21.19 12.71 6.34
N GLY A 56 20.04 12.77 7.00
CA GLY A 56 19.75 13.79 8.01
C GLY A 56 20.77 13.72 9.15
N LYS A 57 21.11 14.89 9.71
CA LYS A 57 21.87 14.95 10.96
C LYS A 57 21.16 14.11 12.03
N PRO A 58 21.91 13.48 12.96
CA PRO A 58 21.31 12.86 14.14
C PRO A 58 20.52 13.95 14.87
N ASP A 59 19.21 13.86 14.76
CA ASP A 59 18.25 14.82 15.28
C ASP A 59 17.34 14.01 16.20
N ASN A 60 17.39 14.28 17.50
CA ASN A 60 16.61 13.54 18.47
C ASN A 60 15.17 14.05 18.44
N ARG A 61 14.39 13.64 17.45
CA ARG A 61 13.00 14.12 17.25
C ARG A 61 12.01 13.69 18.33
N PHE A 62 12.48 12.88 19.25
CA PHE A 62 11.72 12.37 20.39
C PHE A 62 12.17 13.01 21.70
N ASP A 63 13.12 13.95 21.69
CA ASP A 63 13.57 14.69 22.88
C ASP A 63 12.47 15.57 23.48
N ASN A 64 11.52 16.03 22.65
CA ASN A 64 10.48 16.97 23.04
C ASN A 64 9.10 16.57 22.50
N TRP A 65 8.78 15.27 22.57
CA TRP A 65 7.53 14.68 22.12
C TRP A 65 6.28 15.41 22.67
N GLY A 66 6.30 15.82 23.94
CA GLY A 66 5.21 16.55 24.57
C GLY A 66 4.94 17.93 23.95
N ALA A 67 6.00 18.69 23.62
CA ALA A 67 5.84 19.98 22.95
C ALA A 67 5.32 19.84 21.51
N ARG A 68 5.69 18.76 20.80
CA ARG A 68 5.21 18.48 19.45
C ARG A 68 3.73 18.09 19.42
N ILE A 69 3.29 17.28 20.39
CA ILE A 69 1.86 16.99 20.56
C ILE A 69 1.10 18.28 20.91
N SER A 70 1.64 19.10 21.82
CA SER A 70 1.04 20.39 22.16
C SER A 70 0.99 21.34 20.96
N GLU A 71 1.99 21.36 20.09
CA GLU A 71 2.01 22.13 18.83
C GLU A 71 0.95 21.64 17.84
N VAL A 72 0.74 20.33 17.72
CA VAL A 72 -0.32 19.79 16.85
C VAL A 72 -1.70 20.13 17.44
N ILE A 73 -1.90 19.96 18.74
CA ILE A 73 -3.18 20.28 19.40
C ILE A 73 -3.47 21.78 19.31
N THR A 74 -2.53 22.64 19.69
CA THR A 74 -2.74 24.09 19.68
C THR A 74 -2.66 24.69 18.27
N GLY A 75 -1.84 24.15 17.38
CA GLY A 75 -1.69 24.63 16.00
C GLY A 75 -2.79 24.13 15.06
N TRP A 76 -3.03 22.82 15.00
CA TRP A 76 -3.99 22.23 14.07
C TRP A 76 -5.42 22.19 14.63
N LEU A 77 -5.61 21.95 15.93
CA LEU A 77 -6.94 21.93 16.56
C LEU A 77 -7.38 23.29 17.12
N GLY A 78 -6.68 24.37 16.76
CA GLY A 78 -7.26 25.71 16.80
C GLY A 78 -7.09 26.49 18.10
N GLN A 79 -5.90 26.48 18.70
CA GLN A 79 -5.57 27.32 19.85
C GLN A 79 -4.24 28.09 19.76
N LYS A 80 -3.75 28.41 18.56
CA LYS A 80 -2.72 29.46 18.41
C LYS A 80 -3.40 30.73 17.92
N LYS A 81 -3.68 31.67 18.83
CA LYS A 81 -3.87 33.07 18.44
C LYS A 81 -2.51 33.60 17.99
N VAL A 82 -2.43 34.03 16.73
CA VAL A 82 -1.31 34.80 16.18
C VAL A 82 -1.28 36.20 16.77
#